data_AF-A0A9E7B4U3-F1
#
_entry.id   AF-A0A9E7B4U3-F1
#
_cell.length_a   1.000
_cell.length_b   1.000
_cell.length_c   1.000
_cell.angle_alpha   90.00
_cell.angle_beta   90.00
_cell.angle_gamma   90.00
#
_symmetry.space_group_name_H-M   'P 1'
#
loop_
_entity.id
_entity.type
_entity.pdbx_description
1 polymer ?
#
loop_
_entity_poly.entity_id
_entity_poly.type
_entity_poly.pdbx_seq_one_letter_code
_entity_poly.pdbx_strand_id
1 'polypeptide(L)'
;MKYPKSLLTNVYWSFGMGDCDNLESFKAELLDYMEENESLLDTWNEVLIESPKVLIQFINYGMDEEDDEEEEEVEVLIEASSNLKTGEFLYLLNNAVSPYLGDSNHCFFEGLILSDGSGAIPRYFLNLGS
;
A
#
# COMPACT_ATOMS: atom_id res chain seq x y z
N MET A 1 0.64 -18.89 -12.43
CA MET A 1 0.93 -18.66 -10.99
C MET A 1 -0.37 -18.28 -10.31
N LYS A 2 -0.55 -18.61 -9.02
CA LYS A 2 -1.75 -18.22 -8.28
C LYS A 2 -1.32 -17.24 -7.20
N TYR A 3 -1.55 -15.95 -7.47
CA TYR A 3 -1.26 -14.88 -6.53
C TYR A 3 -2.16 -15.00 -5.28
N PRO A 4 -1.68 -14.59 -4.08
CA PRO A 4 -2.50 -14.59 -2.88
C PRO A 4 -3.76 -13.74 -3.04
N LYS A 5 -4.87 -14.15 -2.42
CA LYS A 5 -6.13 -13.40 -2.50
C LYS A 5 -6.13 -12.13 -1.67
N SER A 6 -5.38 -12.13 -0.57
CA SER A 6 -5.24 -11.00 0.35
C SER A 6 -3.80 -10.92 0.82
N LEU A 7 -3.29 -9.71 1.02
CA LEU A 7 -1.94 -9.44 1.49
C LEU A 7 -1.98 -8.38 2.60
N LEU A 8 -1.07 -8.50 3.56
CA LEU A 8 -0.73 -7.45 4.54
C LEU A 8 -1.92 -6.94 5.37
N THR A 9 -2.96 -7.77 5.58
CA THR A 9 -4.15 -7.41 6.36
C THR A 9 -3.90 -7.25 7.86
N ASN A 10 -2.65 -7.43 8.30
CA ASN A 10 -2.18 -7.32 9.68
C ASN A 10 -1.16 -6.19 9.87
N VAL A 11 -0.86 -5.43 8.81
CA VAL A 11 0.02 -4.26 8.89
C VAL A 11 -0.87 -3.04 9.10
N TYR A 12 -0.65 -2.32 10.19
CA TYR A 12 -1.32 -1.04 10.45
C TYR A 12 -0.38 0.08 10.03
N TRP A 13 -0.87 1.00 9.21
CA TRP A 13 -0.13 2.15 8.72
C TRP A 13 -1.10 3.24 8.25
N SER A 14 -0.63 4.47 8.12
CA SER A 14 -1.37 5.56 7.48
C SER A 14 -0.51 6.23 6.41
N PHE A 15 -1.09 6.42 5.22
CA PHE A 15 -0.48 7.20 4.14
C PHE A 15 -0.42 8.70 4.46
N GLY A 16 -1.10 9.15 5.53
CA GLY A 16 -1.04 10.54 6.01
C GLY A 16 0.34 10.95 6.54
N MET A 17 1.26 10.01 6.75
CA MET A 17 2.65 10.32 7.10
C MET A 17 3.46 10.89 5.93
N GLY A 18 2.98 10.73 4.69
CA GLY A 18 3.61 11.26 3.49
C GLY A 18 4.68 10.34 2.90
N ASP A 19 5.56 10.92 2.10
CA ASP A 19 6.64 10.21 1.42
C ASP A 19 7.84 9.98 2.35
N CYS A 20 8.52 8.84 2.16
CA CYS A 20 9.74 8.50 2.89
C CYS A 20 10.95 8.51 1.95
N ASP A 21 12.06 9.11 2.39
CA ASP A 21 13.28 9.26 1.58
C ASP A 21 13.97 7.93 1.23
N ASN A 22 13.90 6.96 2.13
CA ASN A 22 14.58 5.68 1.97
C ASN A 22 13.90 4.56 2.76
N LEU A 23 14.17 3.33 2.33
CA LEU A 23 13.60 2.10 2.89
C LEU A 23 13.89 1.90 4.39
N GLU A 24 15.08 2.25 4.87
CA GLU A 24 15.43 2.00 6.27
C GLU A 24 14.73 2.99 7.22
N SER A 25 14.60 4.26 6.80
CA SER A 25 13.78 5.24 7.51
C SER A 25 12.32 4.82 7.54
N PHE A 26 11.76 4.42 6.39
CA PHE A 26 10.37 3.92 6.33
C PHE A 26 10.14 2.72 7.26
N LYS A 27 11.05 1.74 7.28
CA LYS A 27 10.93 0.59 8.18
C LYS A 27 10.91 1.00 9.65
N ALA A 28 11.75 1.96 10.03
CA ALA A 28 11.78 2.44 11.40
C ALA A 28 10.46 3.13 11.78
N GLU A 29 9.96 4.03 10.93
CA GLU A 29 8.69 4.73 11.14
C GLU A 29 7.50 3.77 11.20
N LEU A 30 7.45 2.78 10.29
CA LEU A 30 6.40 1.76 10.30
C LEU A 30 6.48 0.88 11.55
N LEU A 31 7.68 0.49 12.00
CA LEU A 31 7.84 -0.27 13.24
C LEU A 31 7.38 0.53 14.45
N ASP A 32 7.80 1.79 14.56
CA ASP A 32 7.39 2.68 15.65
C ASP A 32 5.86 2.82 15.68
N TYR A 33 5.23 3.06 14.52
CA TYR A 33 3.78 3.14 14.41
C TYR A 33 3.07 1.83 14.79
N MET A 34 3.59 0.68 14.35
CA MET A 34 3.01 -0.62 14.65
C MET A 34 3.14 -0.97 16.15
N GLU A 35 4.27 -0.64 16.78
CA GLU A 35 4.49 -0.84 18.23
C GLU A 35 3.50 -0.01 19.06
N GLU A 36 3.24 1.24 18.67
CA GLU A 36 2.23 2.10 19.31
C GLU A 36 0.80 1.53 19.21
N ASN A 37 0.53 0.72 18.18
CA ASN A 37 -0.77 0.11 17.90
C ASN A 37 -0.83 -1.39 18.24
N GLU A 38 0.11 -1.89 19.06
CA GLU A 38 0.20 -3.30 19.51
C GLU A 38 0.20 -4.34 18.36
N SER A 39 0.75 -3.98 17.20
CA SER A 39 0.91 -4.87 16.05
C SER A 39 2.37 -5.13 15.72
N LEU A 40 2.65 -6.25 15.05
CA LEU A 40 4.00 -6.65 14.68
C LEU A 40 4.06 -7.17 13.24
N LEU A 41 5.10 -6.77 12.52
CA LEU A 41 5.47 -7.31 11.23
C LEU A 41 6.72 -8.17 11.38
N ASP A 42 6.52 -9.49 11.37
CA ASP A 42 7.61 -10.44 11.63
C ASP A 42 8.55 -10.64 10.43
N THR A 43 8.10 -10.31 9.20
CA THR A 43 8.81 -10.73 7.97
C THR A 43 8.97 -9.62 6.92
N TRP A 44 10.12 -8.95 6.96
CA TRP A 44 10.47 -7.86 6.02
C TRP A 44 11.06 -8.36 4.69
N ASN A 45 11.72 -9.52 4.71
CA ASN A 45 12.52 -10.01 3.59
C ASN A 45 11.89 -11.19 2.84
N GLU A 46 10.70 -11.61 3.26
CA GLU A 46 9.95 -12.66 2.58
C GLU A 46 9.41 -12.16 1.25
N VAL A 47 9.35 -13.07 0.26
CA VAL A 47 8.75 -12.77 -1.03
C VAL A 47 7.24 -12.68 -0.84
N LEU A 48 6.71 -11.47 -1.03
CA LEU A 48 5.28 -11.18 -0.93
C LEU A 48 4.55 -11.56 -2.23
N ILE A 49 5.15 -11.20 -3.37
CA ILE A 49 4.62 -11.45 -4.70
C ILE A 49 5.74 -11.97 -5.60
N GLU A 50 5.54 -13.12 -6.23
CA GLU A 50 6.46 -13.69 -7.24
C GLU A 50 6.36 -12.96 -8.59
N SER A 51 6.45 -11.63 -8.55
CA SER A 51 6.45 -10.74 -9.71
C SER A 51 7.25 -9.49 -9.37
N PRO A 52 8.05 -8.94 -10.31
CA PRO A 52 8.70 -7.64 -10.14
C PRO A 52 7.75 -6.46 -10.32
N LYS A 53 6.54 -6.69 -10.84
CA LYS A 53 5.56 -5.64 -11.11
C LYS A 53 4.21 -5.99 -10.50
N VAL A 54 3.51 -4.98 -10.00
CA VAL A 54 2.14 -5.11 -9.48
C VAL A 54 1.40 -3.79 -9.69
N LEU A 55 0.15 -3.88 -10.11
CA LEU A 55 -0.75 -2.73 -10.20
C LEU A 55 -1.55 -2.62 -8.90
N ILE A 56 -1.57 -1.42 -8.32
CA ILE A 56 -2.36 -1.11 -7.13
C ILE A 56 -3.44 -0.13 -7.52
N GLN A 57 -4.68 -0.45 -7.18
CA GLN A 57 -5.85 0.36 -7.45
C GLN A 57 -6.49 0.81 -6.14
N PHE A 58 -6.96 2.04 -6.06
CA PHE A 58 -7.68 2.56 -4.89
C PHE A 58 -8.63 3.70 -5.29
N ILE A 59 -9.56 4.01 -4.39
CA ILE A 59 -10.42 5.18 -4.51
C ILE A 59 -9.76 6.34 -3.77
N ASN A 60 -9.62 7.47 -4.45
CA ASN A 60 -9.32 8.75 -3.83
C ASN A 60 -10.62 9.54 -3.68
N TYR A 61 -10.92 10.01 -2.47
CA TYR A 61 -12.16 10.72 -2.16
C TYR A 61 -12.07 12.25 -2.39
N GLY A 62 -10.97 12.74 -2.98
CA GLY A 62 -10.78 14.16 -3.25
C GLY A 62 -10.55 15.01 -1.98
N MET A 63 -10.11 16.26 -2.17
CA MET A 63 -9.86 17.21 -1.06
C MET A 63 -10.86 18.37 -1.01
N ASP A 64 -11.79 18.49 -1.96
CA ASP A 64 -12.70 19.63 -2.03
C ASP A 64 -14.00 19.34 -1.27
N GLU A 65 -14.18 20.01 -0.13
CA GLU A 65 -15.38 19.95 0.72
C GLU A 65 -16.63 20.62 0.10
N GLU A 66 -16.53 21.21 -1.10
CA GLU A 66 -17.54 22.17 -1.58
C GLU A 66 -18.53 21.73 -2.66
N ASP A 67 -18.46 20.54 -3.27
CA ASP A 67 -19.58 19.96 -4.03
C ASP A 67 -19.24 18.52 -4.43
N ASP A 68 -20.06 17.54 -3.99
CA ASP A 68 -20.04 16.12 -4.36
C ASP A 68 -18.64 15.45 -4.41
N GLU A 69 -18.27 14.70 -3.36
CA GLU A 69 -17.08 13.83 -3.31
C GLU A 69 -16.94 12.99 -4.61
N GLU A 70 -16.18 13.49 -5.60
CA GLU A 70 -15.90 12.74 -6.82
C GLU A 70 -14.90 11.64 -6.48
N GLU A 71 -15.41 10.43 -6.26
CA GLU A 71 -14.60 9.22 -6.13
C GLU A 71 -13.78 8.99 -7.41
N GLU A 72 -12.46 9.18 -7.33
CA GLU A 72 -11.55 8.89 -8.43
C GLU A 72 -10.91 7.51 -8.25
N GLU A 73 -11.09 6.62 -9.22
CA GLU A 73 -10.32 5.38 -9.32
C GLU A 73 -8.89 5.68 -9.79
N VAL A 74 -7.93 5.54 -8.88
CA VAL A 74 -6.50 5.70 -9.16
C VAL A 74 -5.84 4.34 -9.34
N GLU A 75 -4.92 4.23 -10.29
CA GLU A 75 -4.06 3.06 -10.47
C GLU A 75 -2.59 3.47 -10.51
N VAL A 76 -1.76 2.82 -9.69
CA VAL A 76 -0.31 3.02 -9.65
C VAL A 76 0.43 1.71 -9.93
N LEU A 77 1.54 1.81 -10.66
CA LEU A 77 2.43 0.68 -10.93
C LEU A 77 3.58 0.68 -9.92
N ILE A 78 3.70 -0.41 -9.16
CA ILE A 78 4.89 -0.69 -8.36
C ILE A 78 5.80 -1.61 -9.16
N GLU A 79 7.06 -1.20 -9.32
CA GLU A 79 8.09 -1.94 -10.05
C GLU A 79 9.36 -2.06 -9.21
N ALA A 80 9.84 -3.30 -9.08
CA ALA A 80 11.10 -3.65 -8.45
C ALA A 80 12.02 -4.37 -9.44
N SER A 81 13.31 -4.44 -9.10
CA SER A 81 14.32 -5.12 -9.93
C SER A 81 14.20 -6.65 -9.92
N SER A 82 13.47 -7.22 -8.96
CA SER A 82 13.26 -8.65 -8.76
C SER A 82 11.92 -8.90 -8.07
N ASN A 83 11.65 -10.14 -7.61
CA ASN A 83 10.42 -10.45 -6.88
C ASN A 83 10.25 -9.52 -5.66
N LEU A 84 9.05 -8.98 -5.50
CA LEU A 84 8.71 -8.03 -4.45
C LEU A 84 8.76 -8.69 -3.07
N LYS A 85 9.62 -8.16 -2.21
CA LYS A 85 9.70 -8.52 -0.78
C LYS A 85 8.82 -7.59 0.05
N THR A 86 8.34 -8.07 1.19
CA THR A 86 7.41 -7.32 2.05
C THR A 86 7.84 -5.88 2.33
N GLY A 87 9.06 -5.67 2.83
CA GLY A 87 9.54 -4.33 3.22
C GLY A 87 9.74 -3.40 2.03
N GLU A 88 10.34 -3.90 0.95
CA GLU A 88 10.52 -3.13 -0.28
C GLU A 88 9.17 -2.75 -0.89
N PHE A 89 8.23 -3.69 -0.91
CA PHE A 89 6.88 -3.46 -1.41
C PHE A 89 6.14 -2.40 -0.59
N LEU A 90 6.14 -2.50 0.74
CA LEU A 90 5.48 -1.52 1.63
C LEU A 90 6.05 -0.11 1.44
N TYR A 91 7.37 0.01 1.31
CA TYR A 91 8.03 1.29 1.04
C TYR A 91 7.63 1.88 -0.30
N LEU A 92 7.69 1.08 -1.37
CA LEU A 92 7.31 1.53 -2.71
C LEU A 92 5.82 1.87 -2.79
N LEU A 93 4.97 1.10 -2.09
CA LEU A 93 3.55 1.38 -1.97
C LEU A 93 3.30 2.72 -1.29
N ASN A 94 3.94 2.98 -0.15
CA ASN A 94 3.81 4.26 0.56
C ASN A 94 4.11 5.44 -0.37
N ASN A 95 5.30 5.47 -0.97
CA ASN A 95 5.70 6.60 -1.81
C ASN A 95 4.88 6.71 -3.11
N ALA A 96 4.28 5.63 -3.60
CA ALA A 96 3.42 5.67 -4.78
C ALA A 96 2.01 6.18 -4.46
N VAL A 97 1.53 6.01 -3.22
CA VAL A 97 0.14 6.25 -2.83
C VAL A 97 0.00 7.52 -1.98
N SER A 98 0.94 7.83 -1.11
CA SER A 98 0.93 9.01 -0.23
C SER A 98 0.64 10.34 -0.95
N PRO A 99 1.14 10.60 -2.17
CA PRO A 99 0.78 11.82 -2.91
C PRO A 99 -0.70 11.98 -3.23
N TYR A 100 -1.47 10.90 -3.19
CA TYR A 100 -2.92 10.90 -3.47
C TYR A 100 -3.75 10.95 -2.18
N LEU A 101 -3.24 10.39 -1.07
CA LEU A 101 -4.01 10.16 0.15
C LEU A 101 -3.53 10.94 1.38
N GLY A 102 -2.42 11.69 1.28
CA GLY A 102 -1.73 12.30 2.43
C GLY A 102 -2.59 13.22 3.28
N ASP A 103 -3.56 13.91 2.67
CA ASP A 103 -4.49 14.82 3.37
C ASP A 103 -5.94 14.26 3.42
N SER A 104 -6.15 12.99 3.02
CA SER A 104 -7.47 12.37 3.02
C SER A 104 -7.82 11.76 4.38
N ASN A 105 -9.10 11.84 4.77
CA ASN A 105 -9.63 11.07 5.90
C ASN A 105 -9.60 9.55 5.61
N HIS A 106 -9.48 9.12 4.35
CA HIS A 106 -9.39 7.72 3.94
C HIS A 106 -7.92 7.31 3.67
N CYS A 107 -7.06 7.45 4.68
CA CYS A 107 -5.62 7.22 4.53
C CYS A 107 -5.08 6.02 5.33
N PHE A 108 -5.91 5.28 6.07
CA PHE A 108 -5.45 4.13 6.86
C PHE A 108 -5.34 2.87 6.00
N PHE A 109 -4.17 2.22 6.03
CA PHE A 109 -3.91 0.99 5.29
C PHE A 109 -4.59 -0.22 5.95
N GLU A 110 -5.44 -0.93 5.21
CA GLU A 110 -6.13 -2.15 5.69
C GLU A 110 -5.77 -3.42 4.89
N GLY A 111 -4.68 -3.35 4.13
CA GLY A 111 -4.21 -4.45 3.30
C GLY A 111 -4.69 -4.37 1.85
N LEU A 112 -4.42 -5.45 1.12
CA LEU A 112 -4.65 -5.56 -0.31
C LEU A 112 -5.53 -6.77 -0.63
N ILE A 113 -6.43 -6.63 -1.60
CA ILE A 113 -7.25 -7.72 -2.13
C ILE A 113 -6.95 -7.91 -3.62
N LEU A 114 -6.69 -9.14 -4.03
CA LEU A 114 -6.44 -9.46 -5.44
C LEU A 114 -7.70 -9.16 -6.27
N SER A 115 -7.61 -8.20 -7.19
CA SER A 115 -8.71 -7.86 -8.11
C SER A 115 -8.57 -8.61 -9.43
N ASP A 116 -7.36 -8.74 -9.98
CA ASP A 116 -7.08 -9.55 -11.16
C ASP A 116 -5.69 -10.20 -11.06
N GLY A 117 -5.67 -11.54 -11.07
CA GLY A 117 -4.44 -12.34 -11.10
C GLY A 117 -4.27 -13.15 -12.38
N SER A 118 -5.11 -12.94 -13.39
CA SER A 118 -5.10 -13.69 -14.65
C SER A 118 -4.10 -13.14 -15.67
N GLY A 119 -3.74 -11.87 -15.54
CA GLY A 119 -2.80 -11.16 -16.40
C GLY A 119 -1.32 -11.43 -16.09
N ALA A 120 -0.45 -10.82 -16.90
CA ALA A 120 1.01 -10.88 -16.72
C ALA A 120 1.47 -10.08 -15.49
N ILE A 121 0.74 -9.02 -15.13
CA ILE A 121 0.97 -8.20 -13.94
C ILE A 121 -0.23 -8.41 -13.02
N PRO A 122 -0.04 -8.90 -11.79
CA PRO A 122 -1.12 -8.99 -10.83
C PRO A 122 -1.60 -7.61 -10.43
N ARG A 123 -2.89 -7.52 -10.15
CA ARG A 123 -3.56 -6.30 -9.74
C ARG A 123 -4.24 -6.51 -8.41
N TYR A 124 -4.02 -5.58 -7.50
CA TYR A 124 -4.63 -5.57 -6.19
C TYR A 124 -5.38 -4.27 -5.98
N PHE A 125 -6.52 -4.37 -5.31
CA PHE A 125 -7.22 -3.25 -4.73
C PHE A 125 -6.66 -2.99 -3.34
N LEU A 126 -6.38 -1.73 -3.05
CA LEU A 126 -5.89 -1.23 -1.77
C LEU A 126 -7.10 -0.80 -0.93
N ASN A 127 -7.27 -1.48 0.21
CA ASN A 127 -8.32 -1.15 1.16
C ASN A 127 -7.85 -0.01 2.06
N LEU A 128 -8.72 0.99 2.18
CA LEU A 128 -8.48 2.20 2.96
C LEU A 128 -9.57 2.35 4.02
N GLY A 129 -9.14 2.57 5.26
CA GLY A 129 -9.99 2.92 6.39
C GLY A 129 -10.02 4.42 6.67
N SER A 130 -10.93 4.83 7.56
CA SER A 130 -11.08 6.21 8.10
C SER A 130 -10.85 6.29 9.60
#